data_AF-A0A832NKS0-F1
#
_entry.id   AF-A0A832NKS0-F1
#
_cell.length_a   1.000
_cell.length_b   1.000
_cell.length_c   1.000
_cell.angle_alpha   90.00
_cell.angle_beta   90.00
_cell.angle_gamma   90.00
#
_symmetry.space_group_name_H-M   'P 1'
#
loop_
_entity.id
_entity.type
_entity.pdbx_description
1 polymer ?
#
loop_
_entity_poly.entity_id
_entity_poly.type
_entity_poly.pdbx_seq_one_letter_code
_entity_poly.pdbx_strand_id
1 'polypeptide(L)' 'LPIFSVQYHPEAAPGPHDAHYFFRQFAELIEKG' A
#
# COMPACT_ATOMS: atom_id res chain seq x y z
N LEU A 1 2.75 16.88 -0.43
CA LEU A 1 2.47 15.97 0.70
C LEU A 1 2.56 14.54 0.18
N PRO A 2 3.19 13.60 0.90
CA PRO A 2 3.23 12.21 0.47
C PRO A 2 1.86 11.55 0.75
N ILE A 3 0.95 11.61 -0.22
CA ILE A 3 -0.43 11.12 -0.10
C ILE A 3 -0.74 10.21 -1.29
N PHE A 4 -1.39 9.07 -1.02
CA PHE A 4 -1.93 8.20 -2.05
C PHE A 4 -3.21 7.50 -1.57
N SER A 5 -3.99 7.01 -2.52
CA SER A 5 -5.11 6.10 -2.30
C SER A 5 -5.21 5.12 -3.47
N VAL A 6 -5.82 3.96 -3.24
CA VAL A 6 -6.08 2.96 -4.27
C VAL A 6 -7.54 2.55 -4.22
N GLN A 7 -8.12 2.21 -5.37
CA GLN A 7 -9.52 1.82 -5.47
C GLN A 7 -9.74 0.30 -5.32
N TYR A 8 -8.72 -0.50 -5.61
CA TYR A 8 -8.73 -1.96 -5.48
C TYR A 8 -8.24 -2.41 -4.10
N HIS A 9 -8.30 -3.72 -3.85
CA HIS A 9 -7.90 -4.37 -2.61
C HIS A 9 -6.41 -4.79 -2.66
N PRO A 10 -5.45 -3.95 -2.21
CA PRO A 10 -4.04 -4.29 -2.21
C PRO A 10 -3.72 -5.45 -1.25
N GLU A 11 -4.56 -5.72 -0.27
CA GLU A 11 -4.41 -6.87 0.64
C GLU A 11 -4.50 -8.20 -0.09
N ALA A 12 -5.30 -8.25 -1.17
CA ALA A 12 -5.81 -9.48 -1.78
C ALA A 12 -6.51 -10.42 -0.77
N ALA A 13 -7.22 -11.43 -1.28
CA ALA A 13 -7.85 -12.60 -0.61
C ALA A 13 -9.33 -12.77 -1.03
N PRO A 14 -9.61 -13.48 -2.15
CA PRO A 14 -8.68 -14.09 -3.09
C PRO A 14 -8.02 -13.07 -4.02
N GLY A 15 -6.97 -13.44 -4.76
CA GLY A 15 -6.36 -12.60 -5.80
C GLY A 15 -4.82 -12.58 -5.79
N PRO A 16 -4.18 -11.94 -6.79
CA PRO A 16 -2.73 -11.82 -6.88
C PRO A 16 -2.18 -10.77 -5.89
N HIS A 17 -0.92 -10.94 -5.49
CA HIS A 17 -0.24 -10.08 -4.50
C HIS A 17 0.56 -8.93 -5.14
N ASP A 18 0.27 -8.57 -6.39
CA ASP A 18 1.02 -7.57 -7.17
C ASP A 18 0.97 -6.16 -6.55
N ALA A 19 -0.02 -5.90 -5.71
CA ALA A 19 -0.25 -4.62 -5.04
C ALA A 19 0.27 -4.55 -3.59
N HIS A 20 0.93 -5.60 -3.06
CA HIS A 20 1.39 -5.63 -1.66
C HIS A 20 2.42 -4.53 -1.31
N TYR A 21 3.08 -3.94 -2.32
CA TYR A 21 4.10 -2.90 -2.09
C TYR A 21 3.54 -1.62 -1.47
N PHE A 22 2.23 -1.34 -1.59
CA PHE A 22 1.61 -0.17 -0.97
C PHE A 22 1.72 -0.18 0.55
N PHE A 23 1.70 -1.36 1.18
CA PHE A 23 1.90 -1.48 2.63
C PHE A 23 3.31 -1.07 3.05
N ARG A 24 4.33 -1.47 2.29
CA ARG A 24 5.71 -1.03 2.52
C ARG A 24 5.84 0.48 2.32
N GLN A 25 5.27 1.03 1.23
CA GLN A 25 5.30 2.47 0.98
C GLN A 25 4.61 3.26 2.10
N PHE A 26 3.46 2.78 2.61
CA PHE A 26 2.77 3.39 3.74
C PHE A 26 3.64 3.37 5.01
N ALA A 27 4.28 2.24 5.33
CA ALA A 27 5.16 2.13 6.49
C ALA A 27 6.35 3.10 6.41
N GLU A 28 6.99 3.20 5.24
CA GLU A 28 8.10 4.15 5.01
C GLU A 28 7.68 5.61 5.20
N LEU A 29 6.42 5.96 4.90
CA LEU A 29 5.89 7.30 5.14
C LEU A 29 5.65 7.58 6.63
N ILE A 30 5.26 6.57 7.40
CA ILE A 30 5.15 6.69 8.86
C ILE A 30 6.54 6.86 9.49
N GLU A 31 7.53 6.09 9.05
CA GLU A 31 8.90 6.13 9.61
C GLU A 31 9.64 7.44 9.34
N LYS A 32 9.35 8.10 8.21
CA LYS A 32 10.01 9.34 7.79
C LYS A 32 9.30 10.61 8.27
N GLY A 33 8.13 10.48 8.91
CA GLY A 33 7.35 11.59 9.48
C GLY A 33 7.69 11.81 10.94
#